data_AF-A0A2R6N554-F1
#
_entry.id   AF-A0A2R6N554-F1
#
_cell.length_a   1.000
_cell.length_b   1.000
_cell.length_c   1.000
_cell.angle_alpha   90.00
_cell.angle_beta   90.00
_cell.angle_gamma   90.00
#
_symmetry.space_group_name_H-M   'P 1'
#
loop_
_entity.id
_entity.type
_entity.pdbx_description
1 polymer ?
#
loop_
_entity_poly.entity_id
_entity_poly.type
_entity_poly.pdbx_seq_one_letter_code
_entity_poly.pdbx_strand_id
1 'polypeptide(L)'
;MTEDPGDGTPDTDSARRRLLRAIGAGVAGGGLASLLLPGATESPAIEEAAAGPVDEGTEAVPESETPYAVWQYVPADGGARFEPTSPINVVSPLENGSFDALVGVFRDLGWYEAPAEYVRYAWDRTSERYRLASYVGAETQFGVAGRLHVRCWHLEATASIQAHVDTPARPKHGIHSYSDGRAAVEALVRDAGWRVAESRLALGNDKRPDHDGMASVIRR
;
A
#
# COMPACT_ATOMS: atom_id res chain seq x y z
N MET A 1 3.62 -63.62 -16.14
CA MET A 1 2.29 -63.00 -16.33
C MET A 1 1.72 -62.79 -14.95
N THR A 2 2.02 -61.66 -14.27
CA THR A 2 1.24 -60.39 -14.27
C THR A 2 -0.23 -60.63 -13.89
N GLU A 3 -0.87 -59.97 -12.92
CA GLU A 3 -0.57 -58.89 -11.96
C GLU A 3 -1.73 -58.83 -10.94
N ASP A 4 -1.49 -58.23 -9.78
CA ASP A 4 -2.40 -57.76 -8.70
C ASP A 4 -1.91 -56.33 -8.32
N PRO A 5 -2.56 -55.44 -7.53
CA PRO A 5 -3.98 -55.18 -7.16
C PRO A 5 -4.41 -53.70 -7.41
N GLY A 6 -5.65 -53.33 -7.02
CA GLY A 6 -5.83 -52.14 -6.14
C GLY A 6 -6.66 -50.93 -6.58
N ASP A 7 -7.79 -50.74 -5.88
CA ASP A 7 -8.16 -49.53 -5.13
C ASP A 7 -9.00 -48.40 -5.77
N GLY A 8 -10.32 -48.51 -5.60
CA GLY A 8 -11.19 -47.56 -4.89
C GLY A 8 -10.80 -46.08 -4.77
N THR A 9 -11.02 -45.27 -5.81
CA THR A 9 -11.05 -43.81 -5.67
C THR A 9 -12.38 -43.31 -5.09
N PRO A 10 -12.39 -42.55 -3.97
CA PRO A 10 -13.60 -41.92 -3.46
C PRO A 10 -13.95 -40.65 -4.26
N ASP A 11 -15.24 -40.53 -4.56
CA ASP A 11 -15.92 -39.45 -5.28
C ASP A 11 -15.72 -38.07 -4.62
N THR A 12 -14.75 -37.30 -5.12
CA THR A 12 -14.40 -35.96 -4.63
C THR A 12 -15.44 -34.89 -4.98
N ASP A 13 -16.45 -35.21 -5.80
CA ASP A 13 -17.38 -34.23 -6.36
C ASP A 13 -18.63 -34.02 -5.49
N SER A 14 -18.92 -34.98 -4.60
CA SER A 14 -20.01 -34.92 -3.62
C SER A 14 -19.63 -34.24 -2.30
N ALA A 15 -18.33 -34.13 -1.98
CA ALA A 15 -17.82 -33.38 -0.83
C ALA A 15 -17.87 -31.85 -1.03
N ARG A 16 -17.62 -31.36 -2.26
CA ARG A 16 -17.69 -29.91 -2.58
C ARG A 16 -19.10 -29.33 -2.51
N ARG A 17 -20.14 -30.12 -2.81
CA ARG A 17 -21.53 -29.63 -2.85
C ARG A 17 -22.23 -29.57 -1.48
N ARG A 18 -21.66 -30.18 -0.43
CA ARG A 18 -22.22 -30.09 0.94
C ARG A 18 -21.66 -28.93 1.77
N LEU A 19 -20.51 -28.35 1.39
CA LEU A 19 -19.92 -27.21 2.10
C LEU A 19 -20.67 -25.89 1.84
N LEU A 20 -21.44 -25.79 0.75
CA LEU A 20 -22.19 -24.58 0.36
C LEU A 20 -23.63 -24.51 0.89
N ARG A 21 -24.05 -25.43 1.77
CA ARG A 21 -25.41 -25.43 2.37
C ARG A 21 -25.44 -25.23 3.89
N ALA A 22 -24.39 -24.68 4.48
CA ALA A 22 -24.34 -24.34 5.91
C ALA A 22 -24.12 -22.83 6.18
N ILE A 23 -24.51 -21.96 5.26
CA ILE A 23 -24.60 -20.50 5.49
C ILE A 23 -26.07 -20.13 5.37
N GLY A 24 -26.84 -20.47 6.41
CA GLY A 24 -28.29 -20.33 6.36
C GLY A 24 -28.96 -20.57 7.70
N ALA A 25 -28.49 -19.88 8.75
CA ALA A 25 -29.29 -19.54 9.93
C ALA A 25 -28.45 -18.71 10.92
N GLY A 26 -28.98 -17.58 11.37
CA GLY A 26 -28.65 -17.04 12.70
C GLY A 26 -27.68 -15.86 12.75
N VAL A 27 -28.23 -14.65 12.65
CA VAL A 27 -27.66 -13.46 13.28
C VAL A 27 -27.76 -13.64 14.81
N ALA A 28 -26.67 -14.01 15.48
CA ALA A 28 -26.42 -13.76 16.90
C ALA A 28 -24.99 -14.17 17.26
N GLY A 29 -24.19 -13.23 17.78
CA GLY A 29 -22.89 -13.53 18.42
C GLY A 29 -21.67 -13.03 17.65
N GLY A 30 -21.45 -11.72 17.67
CA GLY A 30 -20.14 -11.15 17.35
C GLY A 30 -19.11 -11.65 18.35
N GLY A 31 -18.16 -12.46 17.90
CA GLY A 31 -17.07 -12.98 18.74
C GLY A 31 -16.29 -14.13 18.12
N LEU A 32 -16.93 -14.97 17.30
CA LEU A 32 -16.27 -16.15 16.70
C LEU A 32 -15.91 -16.01 15.21
N ALA A 33 -16.56 -15.10 14.46
CA ALA A 33 -16.21 -14.87 13.06
C ALA A 33 -14.83 -14.20 12.89
N SER A 34 -14.34 -13.51 13.92
CA SER A 34 -13.01 -12.88 13.94
C SER A 34 -11.86 -13.88 14.05
N LEU A 35 -12.12 -15.12 14.52
CA LEU A 35 -11.11 -16.17 14.68
C LEU A 35 -10.83 -16.96 13.39
N LEU A 36 -11.66 -16.77 12.35
CA LEU A 36 -11.51 -17.42 11.05
C LEU A 36 -10.96 -16.49 9.96
N LEU A 37 -10.79 -15.20 10.27
CA LEU A 37 -10.08 -14.30 9.38
C LEU A 37 -8.58 -14.55 9.57
N PRO A 38 -7.80 -14.65 8.48
CA PRO A 38 -6.35 -14.65 8.62
C PRO A 38 -5.93 -13.46 9.45
N GLY A 39 -5.07 -13.70 10.45
CA GLY A 39 -4.51 -12.63 11.28
C GLY A 39 -3.84 -11.59 10.40
N ALA A 40 -3.82 -10.34 10.86
CA ALA A 40 -3.03 -9.31 10.21
C ALA A 40 -1.58 -9.80 10.13
N THR A 41 -0.97 -9.75 8.94
CA THR A 41 0.49 -9.76 8.88
C THR A 41 0.93 -8.44 9.49
N GLU A 42 1.40 -8.50 10.73
CA GLU A 42 1.91 -7.33 11.43
C GLU A 42 3.20 -6.89 10.73
N SER A 43 3.23 -5.65 10.23
CA SER A 43 4.48 -5.00 9.90
C SER A 43 5.35 -4.88 11.14
N PRO A 44 6.68 -4.78 10.98
CA PRO A 44 7.58 -4.55 12.10
C PRO A 44 7.12 -3.36 12.93
N ALA A 45 7.37 -3.43 14.25
CA ALA A 45 7.12 -2.32 15.16
C ALA A 45 7.75 -1.05 14.58
N ILE A 46 6.98 0.05 14.58
CA ILE A 46 7.41 1.34 14.06
C ILE A 46 8.53 1.84 14.99
N GLU A 47 9.79 1.70 14.56
CA GLU A 47 10.87 2.49 15.14
C GLU A 47 10.63 3.94 14.74
N GLU A 48 10.72 4.87 15.71
CA GLU A 48 10.56 6.29 15.48
C GLU A 48 11.53 6.70 14.35
N ALA A 49 10.98 7.05 13.17
CA ALA A 49 11.80 7.36 12.03
C ALA A 49 12.68 8.56 12.38
N ALA A 50 13.99 8.34 12.47
CA ALA A 50 14.95 9.42 12.56
C ALA A 50 14.63 10.40 11.43
N ALA A 51 14.36 11.65 11.79
CA ALA A 51 14.33 12.74 10.82
C ALA A 51 15.73 12.83 10.23
N GLY A 52 15.98 12.10 9.14
CA GLY A 52 17.21 12.24 8.37
C GLY A 52 17.41 13.71 8.02
N PRO A 53 18.67 14.18 7.93
CA PRO A 53 18.94 15.58 7.67
C PRO A 53 18.20 16.02 6.41
N VAL A 54 17.38 17.05 6.57
CA VAL A 54 16.82 17.81 5.45
C VAL A 54 17.92 18.79 5.07
N ASP A 55 18.29 18.83 3.79
CA ASP A 55 19.04 19.96 3.29
C ASP A 55 18.05 21.14 3.22
N GLU A 56 18.02 21.95 4.29
CA GLU A 56 17.06 23.05 4.52
C GLU A 56 17.05 24.11 3.40
N GLY A 57 18.01 24.05 2.46
CA GLY A 57 18.05 24.85 1.23
C GLY A 57 17.42 24.19 0.00
N THR A 58 16.86 22.99 0.10
CA THR A 58 16.29 22.28 -1.05
C THR A 58 14.90 22.83 -1.40
N GLU A 59 14.84 23.60 -2.48
CA GLU A 59 13.57 24.07 -3.04
C GLU A 59 12.78 22.90 -3.65
N ALA A 60 11.47 22.86 -3.38
CA ALA A 60 10.60 21.85 -3.97
C ALA A 60 10.50 22.06 -5.48
N VAL A 61 10.75 20.99 -6.24
CA VAL A 61 10.60 21.02 -7.69
C VAL A 61 9.12 20.97 -8.05
N PRO A 62 8.61 21.79 -9.00
CA PRO A 62 7.23 21.73 -9.45
C PRO A 62 6.82 20.31 -9.90
N GLU A 63 5.57 19.92 -9.61
CA GLU A 63 5.04 18.59 -10.01
C GLU A 63 5.08 18.36 -11.53
N SER A 64 5.03 19.43 -12.33
CA SER A 64 5.18 19.35 -13.79
C SER A 64 6.60 19.01 -14.26
N GLU A 65 7.60 19.18 -13.39
CA GLU A 65 9.02 19.02 -13.72
C GLU A 65 9.65 17.78 -13.08
N THR A 66 8.98 17.19 -12.09
CA THR A 66 9.48 16.02 -11.36
C THR A 66 8.99 14.70 -11.97
N PRO A 67 9.85 13.67 -12.10
CA PRO A 67 9.44 12.36 -12.63
C PRO A 67 8.60 11.55 -11.62
N TYR A 68 8.45 12.05 -10.40
CA TYR A 68 7.67 11.44 -9.33
C TYR A 68 6.27 12.07 -9.24
N ALA A 69 5.32 11.33 -8.68
CA ALA A 69 4.09 11.94 -8.21
C ALA A 69 4.40 12.81 -6.98
N VAL A 70 3.75 13.97 -6.86
CA VAL A 70 3.82 14.82 -5.65
C VAL A 70 2.59 14.59 -4.79
N TRP A 71 1.41 14.51 -5.42
CA TRP A 71 0.16 14.27 -4.72
C TRP A 71 -0.61 13.06 -5.26
N GLN A 72 -1.39 12.46 -4.37
CA GLN A 72 -2.55 11.66 -4.74
C GLN A 72 -3.75 12.58 -5.02
N TYR A 73 -4.42 12.34 -6.14
CA TYR A 73 -5.57 13.08 -6.62
C TYR A 73 -6.86 12.26 -6.63
N VAL A 74 -7.99 12.95 -6.51
CA VAL A 74 -9.34 12.44 -6.80
C VAL A 74 -10.02 13.30 -7.84
N PRO A 75 -10.88 12.74 -8.70
CA PRO A 75 -11.67 13.53 -9.63
C PRO A 75 -12.68 14.38 -8.84
N ALA A 76 -12.84 15.63 -9.26
CA ALA A 76 -13.84 16.55 -8.78
C ALA A 76 -14.58 17.18 -9.98
N ASP A 77 -15.70 17.86 -9.71
CA ASP A 77 -16.60 18.42 -10.73
C ASP A 77 -16.97 17.40 -11.84
N GLY A 78 -17.35 16.18 -11.45
CA GLY A 78 -17.71 15.11 -12.40
C GLY A 78 -16.54 14.61 -13.26
N GLY A 79 -15.30 14.84 -12.83
CA GLY A 79 -14.08 14.44 -13.54
C GLY A 79 -13.49 15.53 -14.42
N ALA A 80 -14.05 16.75 -14.40
CA ALA A 80 -13.50 17.89 -15.13
C ALA A 80 -12.24 18.48 -14.46
N ARG A 81 -12.10 18.29 -13.14
CA ARG A 81 -10.90 18.69 -12.39
C ARG A 81 -10.41 17.55 -11.50
N PHE A 82 -9.19 17.69 -10.99
CA PHE A 82 -8.62 16.78 -10.01
C PHE A 82 -8.13 17.58 -8.81
N GLU A 83 -8.40 17.07 -7.61
CA GLU A 83 -8.04 17.73 -6.34
C GLU A 83 -6.99 16.91 -5.60
N PRO A 84 -5.91 17.54 -5.10
CA PRO A 84 -4.91 16.86 -4.30
C PRO A 84 -5.50 16.48 -2.95
N THR A 85 -5.23 15.27 -2.48
CA THR A 85 -5.86 14.71 -1.27
C THR A 85 -4.87 14.18 -0.26
N SER A 86 -3.81 13.51 -0.69
CA SER A 86 -2.82 12.90 0.20
C SER A 86 -1.41 13.03 -0.39
N PRO A 87 -0.41 13.35 0.43
CA PRO A 87 0.95 13.51 -0.05
C PRO A 87 1.58 12.17 -0.43
N ILE A 88 2.44 12.20 -1.44
CA ILE A 88 3.44 11.16 -1.68
C ILE A 88 4.57 11.36 -0.67
N ASN A 89 4.99 10.29 0.01
CA ASN A 89 5.96 10.36 1.10
C ASN A 89 7.10 9.34 0.98
N VAL A 90 7.10 8.50 -0.05
CA VAL A 90 8.24 7.67 -0.43
C VAL A 90 8.37 7.67 -1.96
N VAL A 91 9.59 7.78 -2.47
CA VAL A 91 9.91 7.71 -3.90
C VAL A 91 11.06 6.75 -4.14
N SER A 92 11.07 6.12 -5.32
CA SER A 92 12.16 5.25 -5.76
C SER A 92 12.54 5.56 -7.19
N PRO A 93 13.74 6.10 -7.45
CA PRO A 93 14.36 5.98 -8.76
C PRO A 93 14.66 4.51 -9.03
N LEU A 94 14.07 3.92 -10.06
CA LEU A 94 14.16 2.49 -10.37
C LEU A 94 15.40 2.14 -11.20
N GLU A 95 16.45 2.96 -11.17
CA GLU A 95 17.68 2.83 -11.98
C GLU A 95 18.35 1.46 -11.83
N ASN A 96 18.35 0.90 -10.62
CA ASN A 96 18.94 -0.41 -10.28
C ASN A 96 17.91 -1.44 -9.80
N GLY A 97 16.62 -1.18 -10.04
CA GLY A 97 15.52 -2.01 -9.55
C GLY A 97 14.39 -2.10 -10.57
N SER A 98 13.26 -2.64 -10.13
CA SER A 98 12.03 -2.60 -10.92
C SER A 98 10.85 -2.31 -10.02
N PHE A 99 9.78 -1.76 -10.62
CA PHE A 99 8.52 -1.54 -9.91
C PHE A 99 7.99 -2.85 -9.32
N ASP A 100 8.08 -3.96 -10.07
CA ASP A 100 7.64 -5.27 -9.60
C ASP A 100 8.47 -5.80 -8.43
N ALA A 101 9.78 -5.54 -8.40
CA ALA A 101 10.63 -5.92 -7.27
C ALA A 101 10.27 -5.12 -6.00
N LEU A 102 9.93 -3.83 -6.15
CA LEU A 102 9.47 -3.00 -5.04
C LEU A 102 8.11 -3.48 -4.53
N VAL A 103 7.16 -3.73 -5.42
CA VAL A 103 5.85 -4.31 -5.06
C VAL A 103 6.02 -5.71 -4.45
N GLY A 104 7.03 -6.46 -4.90
CA GLY A 104 7.42 -7.76 -4.35
C GLY A 104 7.64 -7.71 -2.83
N VAL A 105 8.20 -6.63 -2.29
CA VAL A 105 8.40 -6.47 -0.83
C VAL A 105 7.07 -6.60 -0.07
N PHE A 106 5.99 -5.97 -0.57
CA PHE A 106 4.68 -6.05 0.07
C PHE A 106 4.01 -7.41 -0.15
N ARG A 107 4.17 -7.97 -1.36
CA ARG A 107 3.61 -9.28 -1.73
C ARG A 107 4.21 -10.43 -0.92
N ASP A 108 5.51 -10.41 -0.71
CA ASP A 108 6.24 -11.44 0.02
C ASP A 108 5.82 -11.49 1.50
N LEU A 109 5.33 -10.35 2.03
CA LEU A 109 4.73 -10.22 3.36
C LEU A 109 3.23 -10.55 3.39
N GLY A 110 2.68 -11.05 2.29
CA GLY A 110 1.28 -11.46 2.21
C GLY A 110 0.28 -10.30 2.32
N TRP A 111 0.69 -9.07 1.97
CA TRP A 111 -0.22 -7.94 2.01
C TRP A 111 -1.43 -8.17 1.12
N TYR A 112 -2.60 -7.78 1.62
CA TYR A 112 -3.85 -7.83 0.89
C TYR A 112 -3.81 -6.86 -0.29
N GLU A 113 -3.97 -7.41 -1.50
CA GLU A 113 -4.08 -6.62 -2.72
C GLU A 113 -5.53 -6.19 -2.97
N ALA A 114 -5.69 -5.02 -3.60
CA ALA A 114 -6.99 -4.42 -3.88
C ALA A 114 -7.91 -4.29 -2.64
N PRO A 115 -7.43 -3.72 -1.52
CA PRO A 115 -8.32 -3.27 -0.45
C PRO A 115 -9.47 -2.44 -1.02
N ALA A 116 -10.67 -2.61 -0.45
CA ALA A 116 -11.89 -1.97 -0.97
C ALA A 116 -11.76 -0.44 -0.92
N GLU A 117 -11.47 0.16 -2.07
CA GLU A 117 -11.04 1.56 -2.13
C GLU A 117 -11.62 2.34 -3.28
N TYR A 118 -11.65 3.65 -3.04
CA TYR A 118 -12.01 4.63 -4.04
C TYR A 118 -10.85 4.80 -5.02
N VAL A 119 -11.22 5.07 -6.27
CA VAL A 119 -10.27 5.35 -7.36
C VAL A 119 -9.35 6.53 -6.98
N ARG A 120 -8.03 6.33 -7.12
CA ARG A 120 -6.99 7.32 -6.83
C ARG A 120 -6.06 7.51 -8.01
N TYR A 121 -5.60 8.76 -8.19
CA TYR A 121 -4.78 9.16 -9.31
C TYR A 121 -3.50 9.85 -8.85
N ALA A 122 -2.51 9.93 -9.74
CA ALA A 122 -1.35 10.81 -9.63
C ALA A 122 -1.13 11.52 -10.98
N TRP A 123 -0.54 12.71 -10.96
CA TRP A 123 -0.16 13.41 -12.19
C TRP A 123 1.04 12.73 -12.86
N ASP A 124 0.92 12.38 -14.13
CA ASP A 124 2.01 11.92 -14.98
C ASP A 124 2.37 13.03 -15.96
N ARG A 125 3.51 13.67 -15.72
CA ARG A 125 3.99 14.77 -16.57
C ARG A 125 4.37 14.32 -17.98
N THR A 126 4.75 13.07 -18.19
CA THR A 126 5.17 12.59 -19.52
C THR A 126 3.97 12.47 -20.45
N SER A 127 2.83 12.02 -19.93
CA SER A 127 1.60 11.94 -20.71
C SER A 127 0.62 13.09 -20.49
N GLU A 128 0.99 14.04 -19.61
CA GLU A 128 0.16 15.14 -19.11
C GLU A 128 -1.25 14.69 -18.68
N ARG A 129 -1.31 13.59 -17.91
CA ARG A 129 -2.56 12.94 -17.52
C ARG A 129 -2.53 12.44 -16.09
N TYR A 130 -3.70 12.38 -15.48
CA TYR A 130 -3.89 11.68 -14.22
C TYR A 130 -3.94 10.17 -14.44
N ARG A 131 -3.06 9.42 -13.76
CA ARG A 131 -2.92 7.97 -13.88
C ARG A 131 -3.40 7.26 -12.63
N LEU A 132 -4.12 6.16 -12.81
CA LEU A 132 -4.50 5.27 -11.72
C LEU A 132 -3.27 4.69 -11.03
N ALA A 133 -3.41 4.41 -9.73
CA ALA A 133 -2.42 3.64 -8.99
C ALA A 133 -2.13 2.31 -9.70
N SER A 134 -0.85 1.98 -9.84
CA SER A 134 -0.36 0.75 -10.46
C SER A 134 -0.41 -0.43 -9.49
N TYR A 135 -0.35 -0.15 -8.18
CA TYR A 135 -0.52 -1.14 -7.12
C TYR A 135 -1.15 -0.49 -5.89
N VAL A 136 -1.97 -1.25 -5.17
CA VAL A 136 -2.52 -0.88 -3.87
C VAL A 136 -2.43 -2.11 -2.96
N GLY A 137 -1.87 -1.91 -1.76
CA GLY A 137 -1.66 -3.00 -0.80
C GLY A 137 -1.89 -2.52 0.63
N ALA A 138 -2.44 -3.40 1.46
CA ALA A 138 -2.59 -3.16 2.90
C ALA A 138 -2.37 -4.45 3.69
N GLU A 139 -1.98 -4.34 4.96
CA GLU A 139 -1.73 -5.52 5.81
C GLU A 139 -2.94 -6.46 5.96
N THR A 140 -4.15 -5.88 5.87
CA THR A 140 -5.40 -6.61 5.98
C THR A 140 -6.47 -6.03 5.06
N GLN A 141 -7.47 -6.84 4.71
CA GLN A 141 -8.63 -6.38 3.95
C GLN A 141 -9.48 -5.36 4.71
N PHE A 142 -9.62 -5.52 6.04
CA PHE A 142 -10.43 -4.65 6.90
C PHE A 142 -9.63 -4.25 8.16
N GLY A 143 -9.27 -2.97 8.27
CA GLY A 143 -8.56 -2.44 9.44
C GLY A 143 -9.47 -2.29 10.65
N VAL A 144 -9.55 -3.31 11.50
CA VAL A 144 -10.26 -3.24 12.79
C VAL A 144 -9.51 -2.41 13.84
N ALA A 145 -8.17 -2.32 13.74
CA ALA A 145 -7.32 -1.58 14.67
C ALA A 145 -6.54 -0.42 14.00
N GLY A 146 -6.92 -0.06 12.77
CA GLY A 146 -6.00 0.63 11.85
C GLY A 146 -5.13 -0.40 11.11
N ARG A 147 -4.49 0.03 10.01
CA ARG A 147 -3.63 -0.83 9.19
C ARG A 147 -2.65 0.00 8.39
N LEU A 148 -1.48 -0.54 8.10
CA LEU A 148 -0.57 0.03 7.11
C LEU A 148 -1.10 -0.21 5.71
N HIS A 149 -0.84 0.79 4.87
CA HIS A 149 -1.45 0.88 3.57
C HIS A 149 -0.59 1.72 2.64
N VAL A 150 -0.32 1.15 1.47
CA VAL A 150 0.40 1.79 0.37
C VAL A 150 -0.45 1.88 -0.89
N ARG A 151 -0.30 2.99 -1.59
CA ARG A 151 -0.71 3.14 -2.99
C ARG A 151 0.52 3.54 -3.79
N CYS A 152 0.77 2.82 -4.87
CA CYS A 152 1.98 2.98 -5.66
C CYS A 152 1.64 3.35 -7.10
N TRP A 153 2.38 4.31 -7.64
CA TRP A 153 2.34 4.69 -9.05
C TRP A 153 3.69 4.40 -9.68
N HIS A 154 3.67 3.80 -10.87
CA HIS A 154 4.84 3.65 -11.73
C HIS A 154 4.80 4.75 -12.79
N LEU A 155 5.63 5.78 -12.63
CA LEU A 155 5.69 6.94 -13.50
C LEU A 155 7.11 7.08 -14.03
N GLU A 156 7.25 7.12 -15.36
CA GLU A 156 8.56 7.10 -16.03
C GLU A 156 9.42 5.93 -15.53
N ALA A 157 10.65 6.19 -15.10
CA ALA A 157 11.55 5.21 -14.48
C ALA A 157 11.51 5.30 -12.94
N THR A 158 10.37 5.67 -12.35
CA THR A 158 10.24 5.88 -10.92
C THR A 158 9.01 5.21 -10.32
N ALA A 159 9.11 4.87 -9.04
CA ALA A 159 7.99 4.55 -8.20
C ALA A 159 7.69 5.72 -7.27
N SER A 160 6.41 6.05 -7.12
CA SER A 160 5.92 6.98 -6.10
C SER A 160 4.94 6.26 -5.20
N ILE A 161 5.12 6.37 -3.89
CA ILE A 161 4.31 5.66 -2.90
C ILE A 161 3.68 6.67 -1.95
N GLN A 162 2.37 6.57 -1.82
CA GLN A 162 1.64 7.14 -0.69
C GLN A 162 1.51 6.04 0.36
N ALA A 163 2.26 6.19 1.45
CA ALA A 163 2.23 5.28 2.59
C ALA A 163 1.50 5.93 3.77
N HIS A 164 0.65 5.19 4.47
CA HIS A 164 -0.07 5.69 5.64
C HIS A 164 -0.55 4.56 6.54
N VAL A 165 -0.78 4.92 7.80
CA VAL A 165 -1.57 4.15 8.75
C VAL A 165 -3.00 4.67 8.70
N ASP A 166 -3.95 3.79 8.48
CA ASP A 166 -5.38 4.10 8.58
C ASP A 166 -5.85 4.13 10.05
N THR A 167 -6.86 4.93 10.36
CA THR A 167 -7.62 4.76 11.61
C THR A 167 -8.48 3.49 11.54
N PRO A 168 -8.91 2.94 12.68
CA PRO A 168 -9.92 1.89 12.71
C PRO A 168 -11.15 2.23 11.87
N ALA A 169 -11.78 1.22 11.27
CA ALA A 169 -12.96 1.42 10.41
C ALA A 169 -14.18 2.05 11.13
N ARG A 170 -14.19 2.09 12.46
CA ARG A 170 -15.25 2.68 13.29
C ARG A 170 -14.67 3.61 14.37
N PRO A 171 -15.35 4.72 14.71
CA PRO A 171 -16.63 5.19 14.15
C PRO A 171 -16.50 5.91 12.80
N LYS A 172 -15.30 6.38 12.46
CA LYS A 172 -14.98 6.95 11.15
C LYS A 172 -13.60 6.45 10.72
N HIS A 173 -13.54 5.96 9.49
CA HIS A 173 -12.28 5.61 8.85
C HIS A 173 -11.63 6.86 8.25
N GLY A 174 -10.31 6.94 8.34
CA GLY A 174 -9.51 8.03 7.83
C GLY A 174 -8.03 7.68 7.95
N ILE A 175 -7.18 8.68 7.76
CA ILE A 175 -5.73 8.52 7.85
C ILE A 175 -5.32 8.91 9.26
N HIS A 176 -4.64 8.00 9.95
CA HIS A 176 -4.05 8.24 11.25
C HIS A 176 -2.72 8.99 11.12
N SER A 177 -1.80 8.45 10.32
CA SER A 177 -0.48 9.05 10.12
C SER A 177 0.15 8.66 8.78
N TYR A 178 0.71 9.65 8.07
CA TYR A 178 1.60 9.52 6.94
C TYR A 178 3.05 9.29 7.38
N SER A 179 3.49 9.93 8.47
CA SER A 179 4.87 9.79 8.96
C SER A 179 5.18 8.37 9.44
N ASP A 180 4.24 7.76 10.18
CA ASP A 180 4.32 6.34 10.59
C ASP A 180 4.27 5.40 9.38
N GLY A 181 3.42 5.70 8.40
CA GLY A 181 3.33 4.93 7.16
C GLY A 181 4.65 4.94 6.38
N ARG A 182 5.28 6.11 6.26
CA ARG A 182 6.61 6.27 5.65
C ARG A 182 7.66 5.47 6.41
N ALA A 183 7.70 5.59 7.74
CA ALA A 183 8.64 4.88 8.60
C ALA A 183 8.54 3.36 8.45
N ALA A 184 7.32 2.83 8.43
CA ALA A 184 7.06 1.41 8.24
C ALA A 184 7.54 0.94 6.86
N VAL A 185 7.22 1.66 5.78
CA VAL A 185 7.70 1.30 4.43
C VAL A 185 9.23 1.32 4.36
N GLU A 186 9.89 2.31 4.98
CA GLU A 186 11.35 2.34 5.06
C GLU A 186 11.92 1.10 5.75
N ALA A 187 11.34 0.68 6.87
CA ALA A 187 11.77 -0.53 7.57
C ALA A 187 11.58 -1.79 6.71
N LEU A 188 10.42 -1.93 6.06
CA LEU A 188 10.10 -3.07 5.19
C LEU A 188 11.08 -3.19 4.03
N VAL A 189 11.38 -2.09 3.34
CA VAL A 189 12.30 -2.16 2.20
C VAL A 189 13.75 -2.39 2.65
N ARG A 190 14.16 -1.86 3.83
CA ARG A 190 15.48 -2.15 4.43
C ARG A 190 15.63 -3.64 4.73
N ASP A 191 14.62 -4.26 5.33
CA ASP A 191 14.60 -5.70 5.61
C ASP A 191 14.69 -6.54 4.32
N ALA A 192 14.01 -6.10 3.25
CA ALA A 192 14.12 -6.69 1.93
C ALA A 192 15.45 -6.37 1.19
N GLY A 193 16.41 -5.72 1.84
CA GLY A 193 17.75 -5.42 1.33
C GLY A 193 17.84 -4.19 0.44
N TRP A 194 16.81 -3.35 0.39
CA TRP A 194 16.88 -2.03 -0.25
C TRP A 194 17.57 -1.02 0.67
N ARG A 195 18.09 0.05 0.08
CA ARG A 195 18.67 1.18 0.81
C ARG A 195 17.68 2.31 0.89
N VAL A 196 17.59 2.94 2.05
CA VAL A 196 16.91 4.23 2.23
C VAL A 196 18.00 5.28 2.34
N ALA A 197 17.93 6.32 1.51
CA ALA A 197 18.91 7.40 1.53
C ALA A 197 18.83 8.19 2.85
N GLU A 198 19.98 8.71 3.28
CA GLU A 198 20.05 9.57 4.48
C GLU A 198 19.36 10.92 4.23
N SER A 199 19.48 11.45 3.01
CA SER A 199 18.78 12.66 2.58
C SER A 199 17.37 12.34 2.08
N ARG A 200 16.45 13.27 2.38
CA ARG A 200 15.07 13.24 1.90
C ARG A 200 14.88 14.19 0.71
N LEU A 201 13.90 13.89 -0.13
CA LEU A 201 13.52 14.71 -1.27
C LEU A 201 12.42 15.69 -0.86
N ALA A 202 12.64 16.99 -1.07
CA ALA A 202 11.61 18.01 -0.86
C ALA A 202 10.60 17.98 -2.03
N LEU A 203 9.37 17.56 -1.75
CA LEU A 203 8.27 17.56 -2.71
C LEU A 203 7.33 18.76 -2.52
N GLY A 204 7.48 19.53 -1.44
CA GLY A 204 6.64 20.70 -1.16
C GLY A 204 5.17 20.36 -0.96
N ASN A 205 4.88 19.13 -0.54
CA ASN A 205 3.53 18.60 -0.39
C ASN A 205 3.09 18.52 1.09
N ASP A 206 3.52 19.48 1.91
CA ASP A 206 3.23 19.52 3.34
C ASP A 206 1.75 19.28 3.67
N LYS A 207 1.51 18.43 4.67
CA LYS A 207 0.18 18.20 5.23
C LYS A 207 0.28 18.13 6.74
N ARG A 208 0.42 19.33 7.32
CA ARG A 208 0.62 19.51 8.76
C ARG A 208 -0.59 18.98 9.57
N PRO A 209 -0.37 18.47 10.78
CA PRO A 209 0.93 18.42 11.48
C PRO A 209 1.84 17.24 11.10
N ASP A 210 1.34 16.27 10.33
CA ASP A 210 1.90 14.92 10.28
C ASP A 210 2.75 14.61 9.02
N HIS A 211 2.68 15.46 7.99
CA HIS A 211 3.60 15.37 6.85
C HIS A 211 4.30 16.70 6.60
N ASP A 212 5.63 16.63 6.50
CA ASP A 212 6.57 17.75 6.43
C ASP A 212 6.94 18.17 4.99
N GLY A 213 6.25 17.65 3.99
CA GLY A 213 6.53 17.94 2.58
C GLY A 213 7.69 17.13 2.01
N MET A 214 8.26 16.20 2.78
CA MET A 214 9.44 15.43 2.42
C MET A 214 9.13 13.98 2.11
N ALA A 215 9.72 13.45 1.04
CA ALA A 215 9.67 12.03 0.71
C ALA A 215 11.00 11.33 1.01
N SER A 216 10.91 10.10 1.54
CA SER A 216 12.09 9.23 1.67
C SER A 216 12.45 8.67 0.30
N VAL A 217 13.75 8.56 0.01
CA VAL A 217 14.23 8.05 -1.27
C VAL A 217 14.78 6.64 -1.08
N ILE A 218 14.16 5.66 -1.74
CA ILE A 218 14.54 4.24 -1.64
C ILE A 218 15.19 3.76 -2.93
N ARG A 219 16.25 2.96 -2.81
CA ARG A 219 17.03 2.44 -3.94
C ARG A 219 17.35 0.97 -3.73
N ARG A 220 17.36 0.21 -4.82
CA ARG A 220 17.85 -1.16 -4.82
C ARG A 220 19.38 -1.19 -4.83
#